data_AF-A0A6L5FAV0-F1
#
_entry.id   AF-A0A6L5FAV0-F1
#
_cell.length_a   1.000
_cell.length_b   1.000
_cell.length_c   1.000
_cell.angle_alpha   90.00
_cell.angle_beta   90.00
_cell.angle_gamma   90.00
#
_symmetry.space_group_name_H-M   'P 1'
#
loop_
_entity.id
_entity.type
_entity.pdbx_description
1 polymer ?
#
loop_
_entity_poly.entity_id
_entity_poly.type
_entity_poly.pdbx_seq_one_letter_code
_entity_poly.pdbx_strand_id
1 'polypeptide(L)'
;NVSGSLLLGLLVGLVFSGRLLDSALTWGGTGFLGGFTTFSTFTYETVRLIEDGAWRYAGWNLLLSGPLSFAAAAIGYLAGS
;
A
#
# COMPACT_ATOMS: atom_id res chain seq x y z
N ASN A 1 -2.84 5.13 0.56
CA ASN A 1 -1.87 4.01 0.64
C ASN A 1 -2.15 3.06 1.77
N VAL A 2 -2.00 3.44 3.05
CA VAL A 2 -2.19 2.51 4.19
C VAL A 2 -3.49 1.68 4.14
N SER A 3 -4.65 2.30 3.90
CA SER A 3 -5.93 1.59 3.77
C SER A 3 -5.99 0.68 2.55
N GLY A 4 -5.49 1.13 1.40
CA GLY A 4 -5.37 0.31 0.18
C GLY A 4 -4.42 -0.87 0.36
N SER A 5 -3.29 -0.66 1.05
CA SER A 5 -2.32 -1.71 1.39
C SER A 5 -2.91 -2.72 2.37
N LEU A 6 -3.70 -2.30 3.35
CA LEU A 6 -4.42 -3.21 4.26
C LEU A 6 -5.44 -4.09 3.52
N LEU A 7 -6.26 -3.47 2.68
CA LEU A 7 -7.26 -4.18 1.88
C LEU A 7 -6.59 -5.13 0.87
N LEU A 8 -5.48 -4.72 0.27
CA LEU A 8 -4.69 -5.58 -0.62
C LEU A 8 -4.09 -6.76 0.14
N GLY A 9 -3.52 -6.53 1.33
CA GLY A 9 -3.05 -7.58 2.22
C GLY A 9 -4.15 -8.59 2.55
N LEU A 10 -5.33 -8.12 2.95
CA LEU A 10 -6.49 -8.96 3.26
C LEU A 10 -6.91 -9.81 2.05
N LEU A 11 -6.98 -9.19 0.87
CA LEU A 11 -7.39 -9.86 -0.36
C LEU A 11 -6.36 -10.93 -0.77
N VAL A 12 -5.07 -10.65 -0.63
CA VAL A 12 -4.00 -11.66 -0.81
C VAL A 12 -4.14 -12.80 0.20
N GLY A 13 -4.35 -12.50 1.49
CA GLY A 13 -4.51 -13.52 2.53
C GLY A 13 -5.69 -14.46 2.27
N LEU A 14 -6.84 -13.90 1.85
CA LEU A 14 -8.04 -14.68 1.52
C LEU A 14 -7.89 -15.56 0.28
N VAL A 15 -7.09 -15.14 -0.70
CA VAL A 15 -6.77 -15.98 -1.87
C VAL A 15 -5.80 -17.08 -1.48
N PHE A 16 -4.76 -16.76 -0.70
CA PHE A 16 -3.79 -17.75 -0.22
C PHE A 16 -4.40 -18.80 0.72
N SER A 17 -5.42 -18.45 1.50
CA SER A 17 -6.18 -19.41 2.32
C SER A 17 -7.19 -20.25 1.52
N GLY A 18 -7.26 -20.06 0.20
CA GLY A 18 -8.18 -20.79 -0.70
C GLY A 18 -9.64 -20.37 -0.57
N ARG A 19 -9.94 -19.28 0.15
CA ARG A 19 -11.31 -18.74 0.32
C ARG A 19 -11.78 -17.93 -0.87
N LEU A 20 -10.85 -17.45 -1.69
CA LEU A 20 -11.11 -16.72 -2.94
C LEU A 20 -10.32 -17.31 -4.10
N LEU A 21 -10.83 -17.11 -5.32
CA LEU A 21 -10.16 -17.47 -6.57
C LEU A 21 -9.04 -16.48 -6.90
N ASP A 22 -7.99 -16.94 -7.58
CA ASP A 22 -6.87 -16.09 -8.04
C ASP A 22 -7.31 -14.91 -8.92
N SER A 23 -8.43 -15.05 -9.63
CA SER A 23 -9.04 -13.97 -10.42
C SER A 23 -9.42 -12.75 -9.56
N ALA A 24 -9.69 -12.93 -8.27
CA ALA A 24 -9.96 -11.84 -7.34
C ALA A 24 -8.74 -10.91 -7.18
N LEU A 25 -7.51 -11.43 -7.27
CA LEU A 25 -6.29 -10.61 -7.25
C LEU A 25 -6.15 -9.78 -8.52
N THR A 26 -6.53 -10.32 -9.68
CA THR A 26 -6.39 -9.61 -10.95
C THR A 26 -7.34 -8.40 -11.04
N TRP A 27 -8.59 -8.58 -10.64
CA TRP A 27 -9.59 -7.51 -10.68
C TRP A 27 -9.51 -6.58 -9.46
N GLY A 28 -9.47 -7.15 -8.25
CA GLY A 28 -9.49 -6.39 -7.00
C GLY A 28 -8.12 -5.86 -6.58
N GLY A 29 -7.07 -6.68 -6.72
CA GLY A 29 -5.70 -6.34 -6.32
C GLY A 29 -5.00 -5.42 -7.32
N THR A 30 -4.74 -5.90 -8.53
CA THR A 30 -4.01 -5.13 -9.55
C THR A 30 -4.85 -4.03 -10.21
N GLY A 31 -6.17 -4.22 -10.35
CA GLY A 31 -7.08 -3.23 -10.93
C GLY A 31 -7.50 -2.16 -9.94
N PHE A 32 -8.38 -2.52 -9.00
CA PHE A 32 -9.01 -1.56 -8.09
C PHE A 32 -8.06 -1.03 -7.03
N LEU A 33 -7.41 -1.91 -6.26
CA LEU A 33 -6.51 -1.53 -5.18
C LEU A 33 -5.21 -0.92 -5.69
N GLY A 34 -4.69 -1.41 -6.83
CA GLY A 34 -3.55 -0.80 -7.54
C GLY A 34 -3.82 0.64 -7.98
N GLY A 35 -5.02 0.93 -8.49
CA GLY A 35 -5.45 2.31 -8.80
C GLY A 35 -5.75 3.16 -7.56
N PHE A 36 -6.22 2.53 -6.48
CA PHE A 36 -6.50 3.18 -5.19
C PHE A 36 -5.22 3.58 -4.42
N THR A 37 -4.10 2.88 -4.68
CA THR A 37 -2.78 3.22 -4.14
C THR A 37 -1.99 4.07 -5.13
N THR A 38 -2.01 5.39 -4.97
CA THR A 38 -1.25 6.30 -5.85
C THR A 38 0.20 6.43 -5.38
N PHE A 39 1.11 5.63 -5.95
CA PHE A 39 2.55 5.76 -5.72
C PHE A 39 3.13 7.07 -6.28
N SER A 40 2.51 7.62 -7.34
CA SER A 40 2.96 8.86 -7.98
C SER A 40 2.85 10.09 -7.07
N THR A 41 1.78 10.23 -6.29
CA THR A 41 1.60 11.34 -5.33
C THR A 41 2.65 11.29 -4.22
N PHE A 42 2.94 10.09 -3.71
CA PHE A 42 3.97 9.88 -2.70
C PHE A 42 5.36 10.29 -3.21
N THR A 43 5.72 9.84 -4.42
CA THR A 43 7.01 10.20 -5.04
C THR A 43 7.08 11.69 -5.35
N TYR A 44 6.00 12.30 -5.86
CA TYR A 44 5.94 13.72 -6.17
C TYR A 44 6.13 14.61 -4.93
N GLU A 45 5.41 14.33 -3.83
CA GLU A 45 5.59 15.07 -2.57
C GLU A 45 6.99 14.88 -2.00
N THR A 46 7.54 13.67 -2.07
CA THR A 46 8.89 13.40 -1.57
C THR A 46 9.94 14.17 -2.36
N VAL A 47 9.84 14.18 -3.70
CA VAL A 47 10.75 14.94 -4.57
C VAL A 47 10.60 16.44 -4.33
N ARG A 48 9.37 16.95 -4.22
CA ARG A 48 9.11 18.36 -3.93
C ARG A 48 9.68 18.79 -2.58
N LEU A 49 9.52 17.98 -1.53
CA LEU A 49 10.08 18.27 -0.21
C LEU A 49 11.62 18.24 -0.19
N ILE A 50 12.22 17.42 -1.05
CA ILE A 50 13.68 17.39 -1.26
C ILE A 50 14.13 18.67 -1.99
N GLU A 51 13.43 19.08 -3.04
CA GLU A 51 13.71 20.32 -3.78
C GLU A 51 13.57 21.58 -2.91
N ASP A 52 12.55 21.62 -2.04
CA ASP A 52 12.33 22.71 -1.09
C ASP A 52 13.35 22.72 0.09
N GLY A 53 14.31 21.79 0.12
CA GLY A 53 15.31 21.67 1.18
C GLY A 53 14.74 21.18 2.52
N ALA A 54 13.50 20.72 2.53
CA ALA A 54 12.77 20.27 3.72
C ALA A 54 13.04 18.78 4.03
N TRP A 55 14.32 18.41 4.14
CA TRP A 55 14.80 17.02 4.30
C TRP A 55 14.16 16.26 5.47
N ARG A 56 13.84 16.95 6.57
CA ARG A 56 13.17 16.34 7.73
C ARG A 56 11.75 15.87 7.40
N TYR A 57 11.02 16.65 6.61
CA TYR A 57 9.65 16.31 6.19
C TYR A 57 9.66 15.26 5.08
N ALA A 58 10.63 15.29 4.17
CA ALA A 58 10.86 14.22 3.20
C ALA A 58 11.15 12.89 3.91
N GLY A 59 12.02 12.90 4.93
CA GLY A 59 12.31 11.74 5.76
C GLY A 59 11.08 11.21 6.49
N TRP A 60 10.22 12.10 7.03
CA TRP A 60 8.94 11.71 7.60
C TRP A 60 7.95 11.13 6.61
N ASN A 61 7.83 11.69 5.41
CA ASN A 61 6.94 11.10 4.39
C ASN A 61 7.41 9.68 4.03
N LEU A 62 8.72 9.48 3.84
CA LEU A 62 9.33 8.16 3.58
C LEU A 62 9.12 7.16 4.74
N LEU A 63 9.38 7.58 5.98
CA LEU A 63 9.34 6.72 7.17
C LEU A 63 7.92 6.47 7.71
N LEU A 64 6.98 7.38 7.48
CA LEU A 64 5.59 7.19 7.91
C LEU A 64 4.80 6.47 6.82
N SER A 65 4.80 6.97 5.58
CA SER A 65 3.92 6.41 4.54
C SER A 65 4.36 5.03 4.06
N GLY A 66 5.67 4.77 3.92
CA GLY A 66 6.18 3.48 3.45
C GLY A 66 5.99 2.35 4.46
N PRO A 67 6.65 2.44 5.64
CA PRO A 67 6.53 1.45 6.71
C PRO A 67 5.11 1.23 7.23
N LEU A 68 4.27 2.26 7.40
CA LEU A 68 2.86 2.04 7.79
C LEU A 68 2.10 1.27 6.73
N SER A 69 2.33 1.56 5.44
CA SER A 69 1.65 0.84 4.37
C SER A 69 2.07 -0.62 4.32
N PHE A 70 3.35 -0.90 4.58
CA PHE A 70 3.87 -2.26 4.71
C PHE A 70 3.28 -3.00 5.93
N ALA A 71 3.26 -2.36 7.10
CA ALA A 71 2.68 -2.92 8.31
C ALA A 71 1.17 -3.20 8.15
N ALA A 72 0.46 -2.27 7.50
CA ALA A 72 -0.96 -2.43 7.22
C ALA A 72 -1.24 -3.60 6.26
N ALA A 73 -0.41 -3.78 5.22
CA ALA A 73 -0.49 -4.94 4.34
C ALA A 73 -0.23 -6.27 5.07
N ALA A 74 0.77 -6.31 5.96
CA ALA A 74 1.05 -7.49 6.77
C ALA A 74 -0.11 -7.85 7.70
N ILE A 75 -0.71 -6.85 8.37
CA ILE A 75 -1.90 -7.03 9.21
C ILE A 75 -3.08 -7.56 8.38
N GLY A 76 -3.32 -6.96 7.20
CA GLY A 76 -4.37 -7.42 6.30
C GLY A 76 -4.18 -8.88 5.90
N TYR A 77 -2.97 -9.25 5.48
CA TYR A 77 -2.63 -10.62 5.09
C TYR A 77 -2.90 -11.63 6.21
N LEU A 78 -2.41 -11.35 7.41
CA LEU A 78 -2.62 -12.22 8.59
C LEU A 78 -4.09 -12.34 8.97
N ALA A 79 -4.90 -11.29 8.76
CA ALA A 79 -6.34 -11.35 9.02
C ALA A 79 -7.10 -12.17 7.95
N GLY A 80 -6.55 -12.30 6.73
CA GLY A 80 -7.15 -13.03 5.63
C GLY A 80 -6.70 -14.49 5.50
N SER A 81 -5.50 -14.82 5.99
CA SER A 81 -4.93 -16.18 6.02
C SER A 81 -5.57 -17.05 7.09
#